data_AF-A0AAJ5ZGJ1-F1
#
_entry.id   AF-A0AAJ5ZGJ1-F1
#
_cell.length_a   1.000
_cell.length_b   1.000
_cell.length_c   1.000
_cell.angle_alpha   90.00
_cell.angle_beta   90.00
_cell.angle_gamma   90.00
#
_symmetry.space_group_name_H-M   'P 1'
#
loop_
_entity.id
_entity.type
_entity.pdbx_description
1 polymer ?
#
loop_
_entity_poly.entity_id
_entity_poly.type
_entity_poly.pdbx_seq_one_letter_code
_entity_poly.pdbx_strand_id
1 'polypeptide(L)'
;MTTTDLPIDHPERLLKFRGNGRLWEKQIEQRQKVIDRIRYEDGRWVWVGQAKSAKGQKYPQLSLGVGKGMRYLANARHIVFYLANGWVDSKAQQYRVRDGDPMNVHPENLVPVPPIGRARAESSMWGVRELREYFG
;
A
#
# COMPACT_ATOMS: atom_id res chain seq x y z
N MET A 1 3.04 2.21 25.57
CA MET A 1 1.68 1.84 25.14
C MET A 1 1.74 0.45 24.55
N THR A 2 0.82 -0.43 24.92
CA THR A 2 0.78 -1.78 24.33
C THR A 2 0.03 -1.71 23.01
N THR A 3 0.39 -2.52 22.01
CA THR A 3 -0.24 -2.50 20.68
C THR A 3 -1.74 -2.82 20.71
N THR A 4 -2.25 -3.35 21.81
CA THR A 4 -3.68 -3.59 22.08
C THR A 4 -4.49 -2.32 22.36
N ASP A 5 -3.84 -1.23 22.79
CA ASP A 5 -4.50 0.03 23.16
C ASP A 5 -4.82 0.93 21.93
N LEU A 6 -4.25 0.60 20.77
CA LEU A 6 -4.41 1.37 19.54
C LEU A 6 -5.69 0.97 18.79
N PRO A 7 -6.32 1.88 18.02
CA PRO A 7 -7.44 1.54 17.12
C PRO A 7 -7.11 0.37 16.19
N ILE A 8 -8.08 -0.48 15.86
CA ILE A 8 -7.86 -1.72 15.07
C ILE A 8 -7.25 -1.42 13.68
N ASP A 9 -7.60 -0.26 13.14
CA ASP A 9 -7.16 0.34 11.88
C ASP A 9 -5.93 1.25 12.06
N HIS A 10 -5.25 1.21 13.20
CA HIS A 10 -3.99 1.93 13.39
C HIS A 10 -2.86 1.25 12.59
N PRO A 11 -1.92 2.00 11.97
CA PRO A 11 -0.83 1.42 11.17
C PRO A 11 -0.03 0.34 11.89
N GLU A 12 0.29 0.55 13.17
CA GLU A 12 1.04 -0.42 13.97
C GLU A 12 0.30 -1.74 14.19
N ARG A 13 -1.04 -1.71 14.25
CA ARG A 13 -1.86 -2.90 14.40
C ARG A 13 -2.14 -3.56 13.06
N LEU A 14 -2.43 -2.79 12.02
CA LEU A 14 -2.92 -3.31 10.76
C LEU A 14 -1.79 -3.79 9.84
N LEU A 15 -0.65 -3.08 9.82
CA LEU A 15 0.49 -3.45 8.98
C LEU A 15 1.25 -4.63 9.62
N LYS A 16 1.14 -5.80 8.99
CA LYS A 16 1.75 -7.05 9.45
C LYS A 16 2.31 -7.82 8.27
N PHE A 17 3.45 -8.49 8.48
CA PHE A 17 3.88 -9.51 7.52
C PHE A 17 2.94 -10.70 7.61
N ARG A 18 2.23 -11.00 6.53
CA ARG A 18 1.29 -12.13 6.46
C ARG A 18 1.82 -13.33 5.64
N GLY A 19 3.13 -13.43 5.39
CA GLY A 19 3.74 -14.54 4.62
C GLY A 19 4.65 -15.45 5.45
N ASN A 20 4.99 -16.64 4.90
CA ASN A 20 5.79 -17.71 5.55
C ASN A 20 7.13 -18.04 4.84
N GLY A 21 8.05 -17.09 4.64
CA GLY A 21 9.31 -17.34 3.92
C GLY A 21 10.49 -16.51 4.41
N ARG A 22 11.63 -17.16 4.69
CA ARG A 22 12.94 -16.72 5.27
C ARG A 22 13.56 -15.34 4.90
N LEU A 23 12.84 -14.41 4.28
CA LEU A 23 13.26 -13.08 3.79
C LEU A 23 12.90 -11.91 4.76
N TRP A 24 12.61 -12.19 6.03
CA TRP A 24 11.85 -11.25 6.88
C TRP A 24 12.65 -10.13 7.56
N GLU A 25 13.96 -10.28 7.78
CA GLU A 25 14.74 -9.25 8.49
C GLU A 25 14.80 -7.92 7.72
N LYS A 26 15.03 -7.98 6.40
CA LYS A 26 15.06 -6.80 5.52
C LYS A 26 13.68 -6.16 5.32
N GLN A 27 12.62 -6.91 5.61
CA GLN A 27 11.24 -6.46 5.46
C GLN A 27 10.75 -5.76 6.72
N ILE A 28 11.11 -6.24 7.93
CA ILE A 28 10.77 -5.56 9.20
C ILE A 28 11.25 -4.11 9.20
N GLU A 29 12.46 -3.85 8.71
CA GLU A 29 12.98 -2.49 8.50
C GLU A 29 12.08 -1.68 7.58
N GLN A 30 11.56 -2.27 6.50
CA GLN A 30 10.61 -1.63 5.59
C GLN A 30 9.25 -1.36 6.25
N ARG A 31 8.73 -2.27 7.10
CA ARG A 31 7.48 -2.03 7.84
C ARG A 31 7.62 -0.84 8.77
N GLN A 32 8.64 -0.82 9.63
CA GLN A 32 8.79 0.28 10.58
C GLN A 32 9.02 1.60 9.84
N LYS A 33 9.86 1.59 8.81
CA LYS A 33 10.06 2.74 7.92
C LYS A 33 8.78 3.24 7.25
N VAL A 34 7.83 2.37 6.97
CA VAL A 34 6.50 2.75 6.43
C VAL A 34 5.64 3.36 7.52
N ILE A 35 5.56 2.73 8.69
CA ILE A 35 4.78 3.21 9.84
C ILE A 35 5.24 4.62 10.26
N ASP A 36 6.56 4.83 10.36
CA ASP A 36 7.15 6.13 10.75
C ASP A 36 6.84 7.26 9.75
N ARG A 37 6.33 6.93 8.56
CA ARG A 37 5.96 7.87 7.50
C ARG A 37 4.45 8.02 7.35
N ILE A 38 3.67 7.40 8.22
CA ILE A 38 2.22 7.53 8.27
C ILE A 38 1.85 8.27 9.53
N ARG A 39 1.11 9.37 9.36
CA ARG A 39 0.44 10.02 10.47
C ARG A 39 -1.02 9.56 10.50
N TYR A 40 -1.46 9.09 11.66
CA TYR A 40 -2.83 8.66 11.89
C TYR A 40 -3.65 9.86 12.41
N GLU A 41 -4.57 10.38 11.60
CA GLU A 41 -5.41 11.53 11.92
C GLU A 41 -6.87 11.16 11.60
N ASP A 42 -7.71 10.99 12.63
CA ASP A 42 -9.16 10.72 12.48
C ASP A 42 -9.50 9.56 11.50
N GLY A 43 -8.81 8.42 11.61
CA GLY A 43 -9.02 7.26 10.73
C GLY A 43 -8.35 7.38 9.35
N ARG A 44 -7.72 8.52 9.04
CA ARG A 44 -6.91 8.70 7.83
C ARG A 44 -5.46 8.37 8.09
N TRP A 45 -4.81 7.82 7.08
CA TRP A 45 -3.38 7.52 7.11
C TRP A 45 -2.67 8.47 6.15
N VAL A 46 -2.24 9.60 6.67
CA VAL A 46 -1.60 10.64 5.86
C VAL A 46 -0.12 10.35 5.71
N TRP A 47 0.35 10.21 4.46
CA TRP A 47 1.77 10.02 4.19
C TRP A 47 2.56 11.33 4.40
N VAL A 48 3.54 11.28 5.30
CA VAL A 48 4.44 12.41 5.61
C VAL A 48 5.87 12.22 5.08
N GLY A 49 6.08 11.16 4.28
CA GLY A 49 7.35 10.87 3.64
C GLY A 49 7.59 11.64 2.34
N GLN A 50 8.57 11.17 1.57
CA GLN A 50 8.84 11.72 0.23
C GLN A 50 7.63 11.54 -0.67
N ALA A 51 7.43 12.46 -1.60
CA ALA A 51 6.41 12.37 -2.62
C ALA A 51 6.94 12.90 -3.95
N LYS A 52 6.42 12.36 -5.06
CA LYS A 52 6.69 12.82 -6.42
C LYS A 52 5.46 13.54 -6.95
N SER A 53 5.64 14.74 -7.49
CA SER A 53 4.56 15.45 -8.15
C SER A 53 4.41 14.99 -9.60
N ALA A 54 3.18 14.71 -10.03
CA ALA A 54 2.84 14.44 -11.42
C ALA A 54 1.41 14.92 -11.70
N LYS A 55 1.19 15.61 -12.83
CA LYS A 55 -0.14 16.09 -13.25
C LYS A 55 -0.91 16.87 -12.15
N GLY A 56 -0.22 17.74 -11.41
CA GLY A 56 -0.81 18.53 -10.33
C GLY A 56 -1.12 17.76 -9.03
N GLN A 57 -0.79 16.46 -8.96
CA GLN A 57 -0.99 15.64 -7.77
C GLN A 57 0.34 15.18 -7.17
N LYS A 58 0.39 15.02 -5.85
CA LYS A 58 1.52 14.43 -5.11
C LYS A 58 1.28 12.94 -4.93
N TYR A 59 2.29 12.13 -5.23
CA TYR A 59 2.24 10.67 -5.09
C TYR A 59 3.29 10.19 -4.10
N PRO A 60 2.90 9.48 -3.03
CA PRO A 60 3.82 9.12 -1.95
C PRO A 60 4.86 8.11 -2.44
N GLN A 61 6.11 8.35 -2.07
CA GLN A 61 7.28 7.55 -2.44
C GLN A 61 7.99 7.02 -1.19
N LEU A 62 8.44 5.77 -1.27
CA LEU A 62 9.31 5.15 -0.29
C LEU A 62 10.66 4.85 -0.94
N SER A 63 11.74 5.32 -0.33
CA SER A 63 13.09 4.94 -0.72
C SER A 63 13.40 3.52 -0.24
N LEU A 64 13.76 2.63 -1.17
CA LEU A 64 14.18 1.26 -0.89
C LEU A 64 15.69 1.14 -0.66
N GLY A 65 16.45 2.22 -0.90
CA GLY A 65 17.90 2.26 -0.72
C GLY A 65 18.64 2.80 -1.94
N VAL A 66 19.97 2.72 -1.88
CA VAL A 66 20.89 3.10 -2.96
C VAL A 66 21.63 1.85 -3.44
N GLY A 67 21.68 1.63 -4.74
CA GLY A 67 22.50 0.57 -5.33
C GLY A 67 23.02 1.00 -6.70
N LYS A 68 24.26 0.62 -7.02
CA LYS A 68 24.95 1.03 -8.26
C LYS A 68 24.89 2.54 -8.53
N GLY A 69 24.95 3.36 -7.48
CA GLY A 69 24.84 4.82 -7.57
C GLY A 69 23.42 5.37 -7.82
N MET A 70 22.39 4.52 -7.93
CA MET A 70 21.01 4.92 -8.17
C MET A 70 20.15 4.76 -6.92
N ARG A 71 19.21 5.69 -6.69
CA ARG A 71 18.19 5.60 -5.64
C ARG A 71 16.98 4.83 -6.16
N TYR A 72 16.62 3.74 -5.48
CA TYR A 72 15.42 2.99 -5.80
C TYR A 72 14.23 3.55 -5.02
N LEU A 73 13.21 4.02 -5.75
CA LEU A 73 11.97 4.55 -5.18
C LEU A 73 10.80 3.64 -5.58
N ALA A 74 9.95 3.33 -4.61
CA ALA A 74 8.69 2.64 -4.82
C ALA A 74 7.52 3.56 -4.46
N ASN A 75 6.37 3.36 -5.12
CA ASN A 75 5.13 3.99 -4.69
C ASN A 75 4.72 3.43 -3.32
N ALA A 76 4.65 4.29 -2.31
CA ALA A 76 4.42 3.87 -0.93
C ALA A 76 3.06 3.15 -0.77
N ARG A 77 2.05 3.50 -1.57
CA ARG A 77 0.73 2.86 -1.54
C ARG A 77 0.80 1.36 -1.84
N HIS A 78 1.69 0.95 -2.73
CA HIS A 78 1.84 -0.48 -3.07
C HIS A 78 2.41 -1.24 -1.87
N ILE A 79 3.39 -0.64 -1.19
CA ILE A 79 4.02 -1.22 -0.01
C ILE A 79 3.01 -1.30 1.15
N VAL A 80 2.25 -0.23 1.39
CA VAL A 80 1.20 -0.21 2.43
C VAL A 80 0.14 -1.26 2.15
N PHE A 81 -0.34 -1.37 0.91
CA PHE A 81 -1.32 -2.38 0.53
C PHE A 81 -0.79 -3.81 0.74
N TYR A 82 0.47 -4.07 0.35
CA TYR A 82 1.13 -5.35 0.59
C TYR A 82 1.24 -5.67 2.09
N LEU A 83 1.71 -4.71 2.90
CA LEU A 83 1.87 -4.90 4.34
C LEU A 83 0.54 -5.06 5.08
N ALA A 84 -0.57 -4.52 4.55
CA ALA A 84 -1.89 -4.70 5.16
C ALA A 84 -2.52 -6.05 4.79
N ASN A 85 -2.37 -6.48 3.53
CA ASN A 85 -3.13 -7.60 2.96
C ASN A 85 -2.30 -8.87 2.75
N GLY A 86 -0.97 -8.79 2.75
CA GLY A 86 -0.08 -9.93 2.55
C GLY A 86 0.14 -10.37 1.10
N TRP A 87 -0.34 -9.58 0.13
CA TRP A 87 -0.36 -9.99 -1.28
C TRP A 87 0.45 -9.06 -2.17
N VAL A 88 1.36 -9.64 -2.97
CA VAL A 88 2.07 -8.94 -4.05
C VAL A 88 1.31 -9.25 -5.34
N ASP A 89 0.70 -8.25 -5.97
CA ASP A 89 0.21 -8.41 -7.34
C ASP A 89 1.41 -8.70 -8.24
N SER A 90 1.39 -9.85 -8.91
CA SER A 90 2.45 -10.25 -9.84
C SER A 90 2.43 -9.41 -11.12
N LYS A 91 1.34 -8.69 -11.37
CA LYS A 91 1.22 -7.73 -12.47
C LYS A 91 1.31 -6.33 -11.88
N ALA A 92 1.94 -5.40 -12.60
CA ALA A 92 2.18 -4.03 -12.16
C ALA A 92 0.86 -3.25 -11.94
N GLN A 93 0.18 -3.54 -10.84
CA GLN A 93 -1.12 -3.01 -10.48
C GLN A 93 -0.98 -1.54 -10.14
N GLN A 94 -1.84 -0.73 -10.75
CA GLN A 94 -1.99 0.66 -10.34
C GLN A 94 -3.04 0.71 -9.23
N TYR A 95 -2.90 1.64 -8.30
CA TYR A 95 -3.93 1.85 -7.26
C TYR A 95 -4.51 3.25 -7.40
N ARG A 96 -5.84 3.32 -7.37
CA ARG A 96 -6.61 4.56 -7.19
C ARG A 96 -6.98 4.71 -5.74
N VAL A 97 -7.22 5.95 -5.33
CA VAL A 97 -7.72 6.31 -4.01
C VAL A 97 -9.22 6.60 -4.12
N ARG A 98 -10.02 6.14 -3.14
CA ARG A 98 -11.48 6.34 -3.14
C ARG A 98 -11.85 7.80 -2.88
N ASP A 99 -11.14 8.43 -1.95
CA ASP A 99 -11.36 9.81 -1.51
C ASP A 99 -10.72 10.88 -2.41
N GLY A 100 -9.98 10.45 -3.45
CA GLY A 100 -9.29 11.35 -4.37
C GLY A 100 -7.97 11.95 -3.83
N ASP A 101 -7.60 11.69 -2.58
CA ASP A 101 -6.35 12.17 -1.97
C ASP A 101 -5.25 11.08 -2.06
N PRO A 102 -4.26 11.21 -2.96
CA PRO A 102 -3.23 10.18 -3.12
C PRO A 102 -2.30 10.06 -1.90
N MET A 103 -2.33 11.02 -0.98
CA MET A 103 -1.53 11.01 0.25
C MET A 103 -2.22 10.25 1.38
N ASN A 104 -3.54 9.98 1.28
CA ASN A 104 -4.21 9.06 2.18
C ASN A 104 -3.95 7.61 1.76
N VAL A 105 -2.98 6.98 2.44
CA VAL A 105 -2.48 5.65 2.11
C VAL A 105 -3.21 4.53 2.85
N HIS A 106 -4.33 4.82 3.54
CA HIS A 106 -5.09 3.79 4.26
C HIS A 106 -5.44 2.63 3.29
N PRO A 107 -5.17 1.36 3.65
CA PRO A 107 -5.31 0.25 2.71
C PRO A 107 -6.74 0.10 2.15
N GLU A 108 -7.77 0.40 2.93
CA GLU A 108 -9.16 0.40 2.45
C GLU A 108 -9.49 1.55 1.48
N ASN A 109 -8.73 2.64 1.54
CA ASN A 109 -8.82 3.73 0.57
C ASN A 109 -8.18 3.35 -0.77
N LEU A 110 -7.34 2.30 -0.82
CA LEU A 110 -6.64 1.87 -2.01
C LEU A 110 -7.47 0.85 -2.79
N VAL A 111 -7.80 1.21 -4.04
CA VAL A 111 -8.52 0.34 -4.98
C VAL A 111 -7.55 -0.12 -6.06
N PRO A 112 -7.29 -1.44 -6.18
CA PRO A 112 -6.50 -1.97 -7.28
C PRO A 112 -7.20 -1.70 -8.62
N VAL A 113 -6.45 -1.18 -9.59
CA VAL A 113 -6.91 -0.88 -10.94
C VAL A 113 -6.20 -1.81 -11.90
N PRO A 114 -6.94 -2.52 -12.76
CA PRO A 114 -6.33 -3.38 -13.76
C PRO A 114 -5.40 -2.56 -14.69
N PRO A 115 -4.28 -3.15 -15.14
CA PRO A 115 -3.36 -2.46 -16.03
C PRO A 115 -4.09 -1.94 -17.28
N ILE A 116 -3.84 -0.68 -17.64
CA ILE A 116 -4.45 -0.04 -18.80
C ILE A 116 -3.89 -0.68 -20.06
N GLY A 117 -4.56 -1.73 -20.51
CA GLY A 117 -4.29 -2.48 -21.74
C GLY A 117 -5.40 -3.48 -22.09
N ARG A 118 -6.49 -3.54 -21.32
CA ARG A 118 -7.66 -4.37 -21.61
C ARG A 118 -8.93 -3.52 -21.60
N ALA A 119 -9.81 -3.77 -22.56
CA ALA A 119 -11.03 -2.99 -22.78
C ALA A 119 -11.91 -2.98 -21.53
N ARG A 120 -12.58 -1.83 -21.29
CA ARG A 120 -13.49 -1.57 -20.15
C ARG A 120 -14.55 -2.67 -19.90
N ALA A 121 -14.84 -3.53 -20.87
CA ALA A 121 -15.82 -4.61 -20.76
C ALA A 121 -15.39 -5.78 -19.85
N GLU A 122 -14.09 -6.04 -19.66
CA GLU A 122 -13.63 -7.17 -18.84
C GLU A 122 -13.39 -6.80 -17.36
N SER A 123 -13.41 -5.51 -17.03
CA SER A 123 -13.06 -4.97 -15.71
C SER A 123 -14.16 -5.13 -14.66
N SER A 124 -15.42 -5.30 -15.05
CA SER A 124 -16.55 -5.41 -14.12
C SER A 124 -16.70 -6.80 -13.50
N MET A 125 -16.16 -7.84 -14.14
CA MET A 125 -16.28 -9.24 -13.72
C MET A 125 -15.10 -9.74 -12.89
N TRP A 126 -13.94 -9.08 -12.96
CA TRP A 126 -12.76 -9.45 -12.16
C TRP A 126 -12.92 -9.13 -10.66
N GLY A 127 -13.61 -8.04 -10.33
CA GLY A 127 -13.79 -7.59 -8.94
C GLY A 127 -14.84 -8.36 -8.13
N VAL A 128 -15.64 -9.24 -8.74
CA VAL A 128 -16.71 -9.94 -8.02
C VAL A 128 -16.46 -11.44 -7.94
N ARG A 129 -15.88 -12.04 -8.98
CA ARG A 129 -15.74 -13.51 -9.04
C ARG A 129 -14.61 -14.03 -8.16
N GLU A 130 -13.43 -13.41 -8.22
CA GLU A 130 -12.29 -13.80 -7.38
C GLU A 130 -12.45 -13.36 -5.92
N LEU A 131 -13.16 -12.25 -5.66
CA LEU A 131 -13.49 -11.81 -4.30
C LEU A 131 -14.54 -12.73 -3.66
N ARG A 132 -15.54 -13.22 -4.39
CA ARG A 132 -16.59 -14.10 -3.84
C ARG A 132 -16.12 -15.54 -3.63
N GLU A 133 -15.24 -16.06 -4.50
CA GLU A 133 -14.68 -17.40 -4.32
C GLU A 133 -13.69 -17.50 -3.13
N TYR A 134 -13.15 -16.38 -2.65
CA TYR A 134 -12.15 -16.37 -1.57
C TYR A 134 -12.67 -15.91 -0.20
N PHE A 135 -13.77 -15.16 -0.14
CA PHE A 135 -14.36 -14.71 1.13
C PHE A 135 -15.48 -15.61 1.67
N GLY A 136 -15.98 -16.57 0.88
CA GLY A 136 -17.09 -17.46 1.28
C GLY A 136 -18.45 -16.80 1.11
#